data_AF-A0A381VG35-F1
#
_entry.id   AF-A0A381VG35-F1
#
_cell.length_a   1.000
_cell.length_b   1.000
_cell.length_c   1.000
_cell.angle_alpha   90.00
_cell.angle_beta   90.00
_cell.angle_gamma   90.00
#
_symmetry.space_group_name_H-M   'P 1'
#
loop_
_entity.id
_entity.type
_entity.pdbx_description
1 polymer ?
#
loop_
_entity_poly.entity_id
_entity_poly.type
_entity_poly.pdbx_seq_one_letter_code
_entity_poly.pdbx_strand_id
1 'polypeptide(L)'
;MEIWFRSPVVDVFATLGPPGTNVGRWAVSIADEVLELFDRHGWRAYSEQVSMAEHSTQAAALAQEADASDALVLAALLHDVGHFLDEPDSEFGVTDHGASGANWLAERFIDAVTEPVRLHVAAKRYRCLVEPGYVELLSPASVGTLVLQGGAMDTGQAAAFEAEPFAEQALALRTWDDSGKVAGLRVHALEDYRRLLDDRSLHRTGLVELVSAEPGEVCVSVDQVRSRFHAVWLRDNLIDGGARHIDNDQRLFDVADLPEVVEIAGAEVVDGCLRVTFEPDGSVGEWDAGWLAAHRYDGLPEQAIRSAEGTVRRWEASGFEPYRANYGSVADGGPSLAELSGALSRDGVVVLEGLGTAGVSVEDVAGLWGPVLETNYGRVFEVQAEERPVNLAYTTAPLGPHTDNPYRRPVPGYQLLHCLVAGGRGGRTVLVDGFRVAEELRAEDQEAFERLTRHGVRFRWAGQGFELEGRGPLIEVDERGGVQSVRYNNRSIAPLDLAYEDMVPFYRAYRVLAALLRQPEFGYRMALRPGECLVFDNQRVLHGREGESDPARRLQGCYLARDWVEGRYFGSIGS
;
A
#
# COMPACT_ATOMS: atom_id res chain seq x y z
N MET A 1 -6.15 53.42 -0.88
CA MET A 1 -7.38 53.04 -0.15
C MET A 1 -7.15 51.62 0.33
N GLU A 2 -6.42 51.51 1.43
CA GLU A 2 -6.18 50.25 2.17
C GLU A 2 -7.46 49.88 2.91
N ILE A 3 -7.87 48.61 2.88
CA ILE A 3 -8.69 48.03 3.94
C ILE A 3 -8.19 46.61 4.22
N TRP A 4 -7.70 46.45 5.43
CA TRP A 4 -7.30 45.19 6.08
C TRP A 4 -8.52 44.37 6.50
N PHE A 5 -8.43 43.04 6.40
CA PHE A 5 -9.13 42.14 7.33
C PHE A 5 -8.13 41.14 7.90
N ARG A 6 -7.78 41.36 9.17
CA ARG A 6 -7.13 40.36 10.04
C ARG A 6 -8.21 39.41 10.57
N SER A 7 -7.93 38.11 10.56
CA SER A 7 -8.55 37.14 11.47
C SER A 7 -7.44 36.40 12.21
N PRO A 8 -7.53 36.18 13.53
CA PRO A 8 -6.48 35.57 14.33
C PRO A 8 -6.69 34.05 14.41
N VAL A 9 -5.83 33.28 13.76
CA VAL A 9 -5.60 31.88 14.14
C VAL A 9 -4.10 31.71 14.35
N VAL A 10 -3.80 31.10 15.48
CA VAL A 10 -2.54 31.02 16.18
C VAL A 10 -1.45 30.36 15.34
N ASP A 11 -0.28 31.00 15.32
CA ASP A 11 1.01 30.49 14.83
C ASP A 11 1.34 29.13 15.46
N VAL A 12 1.35 28.07 14.65
CA VAL A 12 2.02 26.80 14.95
C VAL A 12 2.77 26.33 13.70
N PHE A 13 3.61 27.19 13.10
CA PHE A 13 4.61 26.77 12.13
C PHE A 13 5.84 27.68 12.22
N ALA A 14 6.64 27.45 13.25
CA ALA A 14 7.97 28.05 13.37
C ALA A 14 8.94 27.04 13.98
N THR A 15 9.57 26.22 13.13
CA THR A 15 11.00 25.86 13.16
C THR A 15 11.27 24.86 12.04
N LEU A 16 11.59 25.37 10.85
CA LEU A 16 12.37 24.60 9.87
C LEU A 16 13.70 25.33 9.73
N GLY A 17 14.79 24.61 10.03
CA GLY A 17 16.16 25.08 9.87
C GLY A 17 16.51 25.32 8.39
N PRO A 18 17.73 25.82 8.11
CA PRO A 18 18.12 26.21 6.76
C PRO A 18 18.13 25.01 5.80
N PRO A 19 17.96 25.24 4.48
CA PRO A 19 17.76 24.20 3.49
C PRO A 19 19.04 23.38 3.32
N GLY A 20 19.02 22.16 3.84
CA GLY A 20 19.95 21.10 3.46
C GLY A 20 19.48 20.49 2.14
N THR A 21 20.45 20.25 1.26
CA THR A 21 20.31 19.57 -0.04
C THR A 21 19.51 18.28 0.10
N ASN A 22 18.25 18.28 -0.34
CA ASN A 22 17.40 17.09 -0.35
C ASN A 22 17.36 16.56 -1.79
N VAL A 23 18.05 15.45 -2.00
CA VAL A 23 18.18 14.76 -3.28
C VAL A 23 16.98 13.80 -3.41
N GLY A 24 16.26 13.90 -4.53
CA GLY A 24 15.39 12.86 -5.13
C GLY A 24 14.45 12.08 -4.21
N ARG A 25 13.20 12.55 -4.06
CA ARG A 25 12.06 11.70 -3.67
C ARG A 25 11.25 11.34 -4.92
N TRP A 26 10.44 10.28 -4.84
CA TRP A 26 9.54 9.69 -5.87
C TRP A 26 9.98 8.37 -6.54
N ALA A 27 10.73 7.58 -5.79
CA ALA A 27 10.57 6.13 -5.65
C ALA A 27 10.78 5.84 -4.15
N VAL A 28 10.09 4.85 -3.54
CA VAL A 28 10.48 4.40 -2.19
C VAL A 28 11.94 4.02 -2.29
N SER A 29 12.81 4.78 -1.62
CA SER A 29 14.24 4.48 -1.68
C SER A 29 14.45 3.11 -1.05
N ILE A 30 15.43 2.36 -1.52
CA ILE A 30 15.80 1.08 -0.90
C ILE A 30 16.08 1.28 0.61
N ALA A 31 16.60 2.46 0.99
CA ALA A 31 16.74 2.86 2.37
C ALA A 31 15.40 2.94 3.12
N ASP A 32 14.40 3.63 2.57
CA ASP A 32 13.09 3.74 3.21
C ASP A 32 12.41 2.38 3.36
N GLU A 33 12.51 1.50 2.35
CA GLU A 33 11.97 0.14 2.43
C GLU A 33 12.63 -0.68 3.55
N VAL A 34 13.96 -0.64 3.64
CA VAL A 34 14.71 -1.32 4.72
C VAL A 34 14.34 -0.74 6.08
N LEU A 35 14.33 0.59 6.22
CA LEU A 35 14.03 1.27 7.48
C LEU A 35 12.60 0.94 7.94
N GLU A 36 11.62 0.92 7.04
CA GLU A 36 10.24 0.54 7.34
C GLU A 36 10.12 -0.94 7.76
N LEU A 37 10.91 -1.83 7.15
CA LEU A 37 10.93 -3.24 7.54
C LEU A 37 11.46 -3.43 8.97
N PHE A 38 12.52 -2.70 9.33
CA PHE A 38 13.06 -2.68 10.69
C PHE A 38 12.13 -1.97 11.69
N ASP A 39 11.39 -0.94 11.28
CA ASP A 39 10.40 -0.30 12.15
C ASP A 39 9.26 -1.28 12.50
N ARG A 40 8.77 -2.01 11.49
CA ARG A 40 7.68 -3.01 11.66
C ARG A 40 8.08 -4.22 12.48
N HIS A 41 9.31 -4.72 12.32
CA HIS A 41 9.70 -6.02 12.85
C HIS A 41 10.92 -6.01 13.78
N GLY A 42 11.72 -4.94 13.76
CA GLY A 42 12.99 -4.86 14.47
C GLY A 42 12.86 -4.81 15.99
N TRP A 43 11.70 -4.43 16.52
CA TRP A 43 11.42 -4.46 17.96
C TRP A 43 11.20 -5.88 18.53
N ARG A 44 11.05 -6.89 17.66
CA ARG A 44 10.94 -8.30 18.08
C ARG A 44 12.18 -8.70 18.87
N ALA A 45 11.97 -9.42 19.97
CA ALA A 45 13.07 -9.88 20.81
C ALA A 45 13.95 -10.87 20.04
N TYR A 46 15.26 -10.60 20.03
CA TYR A 46 16.28 -11.48 19.50
C TYR A 46 17.05 -12.09 20.68
N SER A 47 16.63 -13.28 21.09
CA SER A 47 16.96 -13.86 22.40
C SER A 47 16.50 -12.98 23.59
N GLU A 48 16.81 -13.37 24.83
CA GLU A 48 16.24 -12.75 26.04
C GLU A 48 16.76 -11.32 26.35
N GLN A 49 17.68 -10.75 25.55
CA GLN A 49 18.49 -9.60 25.99
C GLN A 49 18.60 -8.40 25.03
N VAL A 50 18.32 -8.54 23.73
CA VAL A 50 18.33 -7.44 22.75
C VAL A 50 17.21 -7.61 21.73
N SER A 51 16.78 -6.53 21.08
CA SER A 51 15.88 -6.59 19.92
C SER A 51 16.65 -6.94 18.63
N MET A 52 15.93 -7.35 17.58
CA MET A 52 16.54 -7.62 16.28
C MET A 52 17.24 -6.38 15.68
N ALA A 53 16.65 -5.20 15.85
CA ALA A 53 17.28 -3.95 15.41
C ALA A 53 18.58 -3.63 16.18
N GLU A 54 18.58 -3.84 17.51
CA GLU A 54 19.79 -3.69 18.32
C GLU A 54 20.87 -4.69 17.91
N HIS A 55 20.49 -5.95 17.63
CA HIS A 55 21.42 -6.97 17.15
C HIS A 55 22.09 -6.57 15.82
N SER A 56 21.28 -6.21 14.82
CA SER A 56 21.75 -5.76 13.51
C SER A 56 22.69 -4.55 13.59
N THR A 57 22.31 -3.53 14.37
CA THR A 57 23.12 -2.31 14.51
C THR A 57 24.43 -2.57 15.27
N GLN A 58 24.44 -3.48 16.24
CA GLN A 58 25.68 -3.90 16.91
C GLN A 58 26.60 -4.68 15.97
N ALA A 59 26.07 -5.60 15.16
CA ALA A 59 26.86 -6.33 14.17
C ALA A 59 27.50 -5.38 13.14
N ALA A 60 26.73 -4.41 12.64
CA ALA A 60 27.23 -3.38 11.73
C ALA A 60 28.31 -2.48 12.37
N ALA A 61 28.13 -2.09 13.63
CA ALA A 61 29.13 -1.28 14.35
C ALA A 61 30.46 -2.04 14.53
N LEU A 62 30.39 -3.33 14.85
CA LEU A 62 31.59 -4.18 14.96
C LEU A 62 32.30 -4.36 13.61
N ALA A 63 31.53 -4.44 12.51
CA ALA A 63 32.10 -4.46 11.16
C ALA A 63 32.83 -3.15 10.83
N GLN A 64 32.27 -2.00 11.21
CA GLN A 64 32.92 -0.69 11.06
C GLN A 64 34.20 -0.57 11.90
N GLU A 65 34.17 -1.03 13.15
CA GLU A 65 35.37 -1.04 14.03
C GLU A 65 36.48 -1.93 13.48
N ALA A 66 36.13 -2.96 12.71
CA ALA A 66 37.06 -3.86 12.04
C ALA A 66 37.57 -3.33 10.68
N ASP A 67 37.24 -2.10 10.29
CA ASP A 67 37.60 -1.48 9.01
C ASP A 67 37.13 -2.29 7.79
N ALA A 68 35.94 -2.92 7.91
CA ALA A 68 35.31 -3.64 6.82
C ALA A 68 34.83 -2.70 5.70
N SER A 69 34.68 -3.22 4.49
CA SER A 69 34.13 -2.44 3.37
C SER A 69 32.69 -2.02 3.63
N ASP A 70 32.26 -0.89 3.05
CA ASP A 70 30.89 -0.39 3.15
C ASP A 70 29.84 -1.46 2.79
N ALA A 71 30.10 -2.29 1.77
CA ALA A 71 29.25 -3.42 1.39
C ALA A 71 29.13 -4.48 2.50
N LEU A 72 30.23 -4.79 3.20
CA LEU A 72 30.25 -5.81 4.24
C LEU A 72 29.69 -5.27 5.58
N VAL A 73 29.87 -3.98 5.87
CA VAL A 73 29.16 -3.29 6.95
C VAL A 73 27.65 -3.36 6.71
N LEU A 74 27.22 -3.12 5.48
CA LEU A 74 25.81 -3.20 5.11
C LEU A 74 25.28 -4.64 5.18
N ALA A 75 26.07 -5.63 4.75
CA ALA A 75 25.74 -7.05 4.94
C ALA A 75 25.56 -7.39 6.44
N ALA A 76 26.40 -6.85 7.32
CA ALA A 76 26.28 -7.04 8.76
C ALA A 76 25.02 -6.42 9.35
N LEU A 77 24.63 -5.25 8.87
CA LEU A 77 23.37 -4.63 9.24
C LEU A 77 22.16 -5.49 8.85
N LEU A 78 22.19 -6.07 7.64
CA LEU A 78 21.03 -6.71 7.00
C LEU A 78 21.00 -8.25 7.12
N HIS A 79 21.95 -8.86 7.82
CA HIS A 79 22.13 -10.32 7.77
C HIS A 79 20.93 -11.15 8.23
N ASP A 80 20.14 -10.63 9.18
CA ASP A 80 18.97 -11.31 9.75
C ASP A 80 17.63 -10.81 9.17
N VAL A 81 17.66 -10.03 8.08
CA VAL A 81 16.45 -9.48 7.46
C VAL A 81 15.44 -10.56 7.05
N GLY A 82 15.89 -11.79 6.76
CA GLY A 82 15.01 -12.91 6.42
C GLY A 82 14.00 -13.28 7.51
N HIS A 83 14.30 -12.98 8.78
CA HIS A 83 13.35 -13.14 9.88
C HIS A 83 12.16 -12.18 9.84
N PHE A 84 12.24 -11.12 9.03
CA PHE A 84 11.15 -10.15 8.82
C PHE A 84 10.22 -10.54 7.66
N LEU A 85 10.69 -11.41 6.76
CA LEU A 85 10.05 -11.65 5.46
C LEU A 85 9.11 -12.84 5.47
N ASP A 86 9.41 -13.86 6.27
CA ASP A 86 8.66 -15.10 6.33
C ASP A 86 8.01 -15.32 7.71
N GLU A 87 6.94 -16.12 7.73
CA GLU A 87 6.34 -16.59 8.98
C GLU A 87 7.30 -17.57 9.68
N PRO A 88 7.46 -17.47 11.02
CA PRO A 88 8.34 -18.38 11.76
C PRO A 88 7.95 -19.86 11.58
N ASP A 89 8.91 -20.70 11.22
CA ASP A 89 8.73 -22.15 11.12
C ASP A 89 9.15 -22.90 12.39
N SER A 90 9.73 -22.18 13.36
CA SER A 90 10.19 -22.71 14.63
C SER A 90 10.09 -21.68 15.76
N GLU A 91 10.30 -22.12 17.01
CA GLU A 91 10.40 -21.23 18.18
C GLU A 91 11.62 -20.28 18.12
N PHE A 92 12.55 -20.53 17.20
CA PHE A 92 13.76 -19.74 17.00
C PHE A 92 13.67 -18.83 15.75
N GLY A 93 12.49 -18.70 15.14
CA GLY A 93 12.28 -17.89 13.94
C GLY A 93 12.22 -18.71 12.65
N VAL A 94 12.74 -18.15 11.56
CA VAL A 94 12.75 -18.73 10.21
C VAL A 94 14.05 -19.51 10.03
N THR A 95 13.96 -20.82 9.80
CA THR A 95 15.14 -21.69 9.72
C THR A 95 16.09 -21.30 8.57
N ASP A 96 15.55 -20.82 7.46
CA ASP A 96 16.29 -20.45 6.24
C ASP A 96 16.43 -18.92 6.02
N HIS A 97 16.40 -18.13 7.11
CA HIS A 97 16.48 -16.66 7.05
C HIS A 97 17.69 -16.12 6.27
N GLY A 98 18.83 -16.84 6.28
CA GLY A 98 19.99 -16.45 5.50
C GLY A 98 19.71 -16.48 3.99
N ALA A 99 19.03 -17.51 3.50
CA ALA A 99 18.69 -17.62 2.08
C ALA A 99 17.52 -16.71 1.70
N SER A 100 16.45 -16.66 2.51
CA SER A 100 15.29 -15.79 2.21
C SER A 100 15.65 -14.31 2.29
N GLY A 101 16.44 -13.92 3.29
CA GLY A 101 17.01 -12.59 3.42
C GLY A 101 17.90 -12.24 2.24
N ALA A 102 18.82 -13.13 1.86
CA ALA A 102 19.69 -12.89 0.71
C ALA A 102 18.92 -12.78 -0.62
N ASN A 103 17.87 -13.56 -0.84
CA ASN A 103 17.04 -13.46 -2.05
C ASN A 103 16.35 -12.10 -2.16
N TRP A 104 15.80 -11.61 -1.05
CA TRP A 104 15.18 -10.29 -1.00
C TRP A 104 16.21 -9.17 -1.16
N LEU A 105 17.36 -9.27 -0.48
CA LEU A 105 18.45 -8.31 -0.65
C LEU A 105 19.01 -8.34 -2.07
N ALA A 106 19.03 -9.50 -2.72
CA ALA A 106 19.51 -9.63 -4.08
C ALA A 106 18.68 -8.83 -5.06
N GLU A 107 17.40 -8.53 -4.82
CA GLU A 107 16.65 -7.64 -5.71
C GLU A 107 17.10 -6.16 -5.58
N ARG A 108 17.86 -5.82 -4.53
CA ARG A 108 18.13 -4.43 -4.09
C ARG A 108 19.60 -4.07 -4.04
N PHE A 109 20.48 -5.01 -3.72
CA PHE A 109 21.90 -4.78 -3.48
C PHE A 109 22.79 -5.74 -4.28
N ILE A 110 24.05 -5.35 -4.49
CA ILE A 110 25.07 -6.14 -5.18
C ILE A 110 25.48 -7.40 -4.38
N ASP A 111 26.08 -8.38 -5.07
CA ASP A 111 26.55 -9.65 -4.49
C ASP A 111 27.47 -9.47 -3.27
N ALA A 112 28.27 -8.40 -3.24
CA ALA A 112 29.15 -8.11 -2.10
C ALA A 112 28.41 -7.79 -0.79
N VAL A 113 27.12 -7.42 -0.87
CA VAL A 113 26.21 -7.27 0.28
C VAL A 113 25.45 -8.57 0.53
N THR A 114 24.96 -9.22 -0.52
CA THR A 114 23.94 -10.28 -0.44
C THR A 114 24.53 -11.67 -0.18
N GLU A 115 25.68 -12.00 -0.78
CA GLU A 115 26.29 -13.32 -0.66
C GLU A 115 26.86 -13.62 0.74
N PRO A 116 27.50 -12.67 1.44
CA PRO A 116 27.87 -12.88 2.85
C PRO A 116 26.63 -13.20 3.71
N VAL A 117 25.50 -12.52 3.48
CA VAL A 117 24.23 -12.79 4.16
C VAL A 117 23.71 -14.18 3.81
N ARG A 118 23.75 -14.60 2.55
CA ARG A 118 23.34 -15.97 2.14
C ARG A 118 24.14 -17.04 2.88
N LEU A 119 25.42 -16.79 3.10
CA LEU A 119 26.39 -17.76 3.60
C LEU A 119 26.58 -17.74 5.12
N HIS A 120 26.07 -16.75 5.87
CA HIS A 120 26.40 -16.59 7.29
C HIS A 120 25.92 -17.77 8.17
N VAL A 121 24.80 -18.41 7.81
CA VAL A 121 24.32 -19.66 8.45
C VAL A 121 25.27 -20.83 8.16
N ALA A 122 25.76 -20.94 6.91
CA ALA A 122 26.74 -21.94 6.53
C ALA A 122 28.07 -21.72 7.26
N ALA A 123 28.50 -20.46 7.43
CA ALA A 123 29.67 -20.09 8.20
C ALA A 123 29.59 -20.56 9.66
N LYS A 124 28.42 -20.42 10.33
CA LYS A 124 28.18 -20.98 11.67
C LYS A 124 28.43 -22.49 11.70
N ARG A 125 27.86 -23.24 10.75
CA ARG A 125 27.99 -24.70 10.69
C ARG A 125 29.43 -25.15 10.38
N TYR A 126 30.13 -24.39 9.56
CA TYR A 126 31.54 -24.58 9.27
C TYR A 126 32.41 -24.38 10.51
N ARG A 127 32.24 -23.27 11.26
CA ARG A 127 33.01 -23.01 12.49
C ARG A 127 32.79 -24.08 13.56
N CYS A 128 31.58 -24.65 13.66
CA CYS A 128 31.32 -25.79 14.54
C CYS A 128 32.14 -27.04 14.21
N LEU A 129 32.58 -27.22 12.96
CA LEU A 129 33.47 -28.31 12.54
C LEU A 129 34.93 -27.97 12.82
N VAL A 130 35.38 -26.76 12.45
CA VAL A 130 36.82 -26.43 12.39
C VAL A 130 37.38 -25.78 13.66
N GLU A 131 36.53 -25.23 14.53
CA GLU A 131 36.94 -24.56 15.78
C GLU A 131 36.46 -25.37 17.00
N PRO A 132 37.35 -26.15 17.66
CA PRO A 132 37.01 -26.84 18.90
C PRO A 132 36.56 -25.85 19.98
N GLY A 133 35.40 -26.10 20.60
CA GLY A 133 34.85 -25.21 21.62
C GLY A 133 33.91 -24.13 21.10
N TYR A 134 33.68 -24.04 19.77
CA TYR A 134 32.84 -22.99 19.18
C TYR A 134 31.35 -23.17 19.51
N VAL A 135 30.86 -24.41 19.60
CA VAL A 135 29.44 -24.68 19.93
C VAL A 135 29.08 -24.13 21.32
N GLU A 136 30.03 -24.16 22.25
CA GLU A 136 29.89 -23.65 23.61
C GLU A 136 29.84 -22.11 23.68
N LEU A 137 30.26 -21.41 22.61
CA LEU A 137 30.19 -19.96 22.50
C LEU A 137 28.86 -19.48 21.89
N LEU A 138 28.08 -20.39 21.28
CA LEU A 138 26.81 -20.04 20.66
C LEU A 138 25.74 -19.70 21.70
N SER A 139 24.89 -18.71 21.37
CA SER A 139 23.72 -18.42 22.18
C SER A 139 22.74 -19.61 22.19
N PRO A 140 21.87 -19.75 23.21
CA PRO A 140 20.86 -20.81 23.25
C PRO A 140 20.00 -20.89 21.97
N ALA A 141 19.63 -19.74 21.41
CA ALA A 141 18.91 -19.67 20.13
C ALA A 141 19.76 -20.13 18.94
N SER A 142 21.05 -19.79 18.91
CA SER A 142 21.98 -20.26 17.87
C SER A 142 22.23 -21.77 17.92
N VAL A 143 22.24 -22.36 19.12
CA VAL A 143 22.30 -23.83 19.30
C VAL A 143 21.00 -24.49 18.82
N GLY A 144 19.84 -23.92 19.14
CA GLY A 144 18.53 -24.41 18.68
C GLY A 144 18.43 -24.42 17.15
N THR A 145 18.77 -23.30 16.51
CA THR A 145 18.78 -23.19 15.05
C THR A 145 19.82 -24.07 14.38
N LEU A 146 20.99 -24.28 15.00
CA LEU A 146 22.04 -25.16 14.45
C LEU A 146 21.52 -26.58 14.23
N VAL A 147 20.69 -27.12 15.13
CA VAL A 147 20.09 -28.45 14.98
C VAL A 147 19.12 -28.48 13.80
N LEU A 148 18.26 -27.46 13.67
CA LEU A 148 17.31 -27.34 12.57
C LEU A 148 18.00 -27.18 11.21
N GLN A 149 19.19 -26.57 11.20
CA GLN A 149 19.99 -26.30 10.00
C GLN A 149 20.96 -27.45 9.65
N GLY A 150 20.81 -28.61 10.28
CA GLY A 150 21.56 -29.83 9.94
C GLY A 150 22.89 -30.01 10.67
N GLY A 151 23.15 -29.24 11.73
CA GLY A 151 24.32 -29.39 12.60
C GLY A 151 25.64 -28.92 11.98
N ALA A 152 26.75 -29.27 12.64
CA ALA A 152 28.10 -29.02 12.13
C ALA A 152 28.29 -29.67 10.75
N MET A 153 29.05 -29.01 9.88
CA MET A 153 29.33 -29.54 8.54
C MET A 153 30.14 -30.84 8.60
N ASP A 154 30.00 -31.68 7.58
CA ASP A 154 30.99 -32.71 7.26
C ASP A 154 32.16 -32.15 6.43
N THR A 155 33.20 -32.95 6.22
CA THR A 155 34.41 -32.52 5.50
C THR A 155 34.14 -32.14 4.03
N GLY A 156 33.12 -32.73 3.40
CA GLY A 156 32.75 -32.40 2.02
C GLY A 156 31.99 -31.09 1.93
N GLN A 157 31.05 -30.85 2.86
CA GLN A 157 30.34 -29.58 3.01
C GLN A 157 31.29 -28.44 3.33
N ALA A 158 32.29 -28.67 4.20
CA ALA A 158 33.30 -27.68 4.54
C ALA A 158 34.14 -27.28 3.32
N ALA A 159 34.61 -28.25 2.53
CA ALA A 159 35.35 -27.96 1.30
C ALA A 159 34.50 -27.21 0.26
N ALA A 160 33.19 -27.46 0.20
CA ALA A 160 32.28 -26.73 -0.67
C ALA A 160 32.09 -25.27 -0.19
N PHE A 161 31.94 -25.06 1.12
CA PHE A 161 31.86 -23.72 1.70
C PHE A 161 33.15 -22.93 1.49
N GLU A 162 34.32 -23.52 1.71
CA GLU A 162 35.63 -22.89 1.48
C GLU A 162 35.84 -22.45 0.02
N ALA A 163 35.15 -23.09 -0.93
CA ALA A 163 35.25 -22.76 -2.36
C ALA A 163 34.30 -21.62 -2.80
N GLU A 164 33.40 -21.16 -1.93
CA GLU A 164 32.48 -20.05 -2.25
C GLU A 164 33.23 -18.71 -2.33
N PRO A 165 32.97 -17.85 -3.34
CA PRO A 165 33.70 -16.58 -3.51
C PRO A 165 33.64 -15.61 -2.32
N PHE A 166 32.62 -15.72 -1.47
CA PHE A 166 32.38 -14.86 -0.30
C PHE A 166 32.53 -15.58 1.05
N ALA A 167 33.18 -16.75 1.08
CA ALA A 167 33.34 -17.55 2.29
C ALA A 167 34.07 -16.79 3.42
N GLU A 168 35.13 -16.05 3.09
CA GLU A 168 35.89 -15.25 4.06
C GLU A 168 35.04 -14.13 4.67
N GLN A 169 34.27 -13.42 3.84
CA GLN A 169 33.37 -12.35 4.26
C GLN A 169 32.22 -12.90 5.10
N ALA A 170 31.69 -14.08 4.78
CA ALA A 170 30.68 -14.75 5.59
C ALA A 170 31.21 -15.18 6.97
N LEU A 171 32.47 -15.60 7.07
CA LEU A 171 33.13 -15.90 8.35
C LEU A 171 33.37 -14.65 9.19
N ALA A 172 33.78 -13.54 8.56
CA ALA A 172 33.90 -12.24 9.21
C ALA A 172 32.54 -11.76 9.74
N LEU A 173 31.51 -11.81 8.87
CA LEU A 173 30.12 -11.49 9.22
C LEU A 173 29.63 -12.32 10.41
N ARG A 174 29.85 -13.64 10.39
CA ARG A 174 29.42 -14.51 11.48
C ARG A 174 30.08 -14.14 12.81
N THR A 175 31.33 -13.67 12.79
CA THR A 175 32.01 -13.23 14.02
C THR A 175 31.32 -12.02 14.65
N TRP A 176 30.84 -11.07 13.84
CA TRP A 176 30.11 -9.90 14.34
C TRP A 176 28.67 -10.23 14.76
N ASP A 177 27.99 -11.13 14.03
CA ASP A 177 26.70 -11.71 14.47
C ASP A 177 26.83 -12.37 15.85
N ASP A 178 27.83 -13.21 16.09
CA ASP A 178 28.03 -13.82 17.41
C ASP A 178 28.25 -12.78 18.52
N SER A 179 28.95 -11.70 18.20
CA SER A 179 29.37 -10.68 19.16
C SER A 179 28.31 -9.60 19.42
N GLY A 180 27.39 -9.37 18.47
CA GLY A 180 26.41 -8.27 18.49
C GLY A 180 25.19 -8.49 19.41
N LYS A 181 25.38 -9.00 20.64
CA LYS A 181 24.29 -9.44 21.52
C LYS A 181 24.40 -8.85 22.94
N VAL A 182 24.90 -7.61 23.05
CA VAL A 182 25.22 -6.97 24.32
C VAL A 182 24.07 -6.05 24.77
N ALA A 183 23.37 -6.43 25.85
CA ALA A 183 22.28 -5.65 26.42
C ALA A 183 22.72 -4.24 26.86
N GLY A 184 21.99 -3.22 26.41
CA GLY A 184 22.23 -1.82 26.79
C GLY A 184 23.48 -1.17 26.16
N LEU A 185 24.17 -1.87 25.24
CA LEU A 185 25.23 -1.28 24.44
C LEU A 185 24.63 -0.25 23.47
N ARG A 186 25.11 0.99 23.54
CA ARG A 186 24.70 2.05 22.62
C ARG A 186 25.69 2.14 21.47
N VAL A 187 25.20 1.83 20.28
CA VAL A 187 25.90 1.98 19.00
C VAL A 187 25.14 2.98 18.12
N HIS A 188 25.61 3.18 16.90
CA HIS A 188 24.90 3.93 15.87
C HIS A 188 23.47 3.42 15.68
N ALA A 189 22.52 4.35 15.55
CA ALA A 189 21.13 4.02 15.26
C ALA A 189 21.00 3.51 13.82
N LEU A 190 19.91 2.81 13.50
CA LEU A 190 19.67 2.32 12.16
C LEU A 190 19.69 3.44 11.10
N GLU A 191 19.09 4.60 11.43
CA GLU A 191 19.08 5.79 10.57
C GLU A 191 20.48 6.32 10.25
N ASP A 192 21.47 6.10 11.12
CA ASP A 192 22.85 6.55 10.87
C ASP A 192 23.49 5.78 9.69
N TYR A 193 22.98 4.59 9.36
CA TYR A 193 23.41 3.79 8.21
C TYR A 193 22.69 4.17 6.91
N ARG A 194 21.77 5.15 6.94
CA ARG A 194 21.04 5.60 5.74
C ARG A 194 21.96 5.98 4.59
N ARG A 195 23.13 6.57 4.88
CA ARG A 195 24.14 6.87 3.87
C ARG A 195 24.55 5.63 3.05
N LEU A 196 24.72 4.48 3.70
CA LEU A 196 25.08 3.22 3.04
C LEU A 196 23.88 2.63 2.31
N LEU A 197 22.69 2.72 2.91
CA LEU A 197 21.45 2.26 2.29
C LEU A 197 21.06 3.06 1.05
N ASP A 198 21.45 4.33 0.95
CA ASP A 198 21.24 5.21 -0.21
C ASP A 198 22.43 5.20 -1.20
N ASP A 199 23.53 4.51 -0.87
CA ASP A 199 24.70 4.47 -1.74
C ASP A 199 24.42 3.62 -2.98
N ARG A 200 24.18 4.31 -4.11
CA ARG A 200 23.89 3.68 -5.40
C ARG A 200 24.97 2.71 -5.88
N SER A 201 26.22 2.84 -5.41
CA SER A 201 27.28 1.88 -5.75
C SER A 201 27.08 0.50 -5.10
N LEU A 202 26.26 0.43 -4.05
CA LEU A 202 25.88 -0.81 -3.36
C LEU A 202 24.55 -1.39 -3.87
N HIS A 203 23.76 -0.61 -4.61
CA HIS A 203 22.46 -1.04 -5.15
C HIS A 203 22.61 -1.98 -6.34
N ARG A 204 21.68 -2.93 -6.45
CA ARG A 204 21.46 -3.66 -7.69
C ARG A 204 20.69 -2.74 -8.62
N THR A 205 21.38 -2.07 -9.52
CA THR A 205 20.73 -1.42 -10.65
C THR A 205 20.17 -2.51 -11.57
N GLY A 206 18.85 -2.53 -11.80
CA GLY A 206 18.30 -3.27 -12.94
C GLY A 206 19.12 -2.91 -14.18
N LEU A 207 19.56 -3.92 -14.94
CA LEU A 207 20.52 -3.67 -16.00
C LEU A 207 19.82 -2.94 -17.14
N VAL A 208 19.97 -1.62 -17.21
CA VAL A 208 19.53 -0.83 -18.36
C VAL A 208 20.53 -1.08 -19.49
N GLU A 209 20.05 -1.68 -20.56
CA GLU A 209 20.81 -1.80 -21.80
C GLU A 209 20.13 -0.97 -22.88
N LEU A 210 20.88 -0.07 -23.52
CA LEU A 210 20.41 0.58 -24.72
C LEU A 210 20.42 -0.42 -25.88
N VAL A 211 19.24 -0.75 -26.42
CA VAL A 211 19.06 -1.68 -27.53
C VAL A 211 19.16 -0.93 -28.87
N SER A 212 18.50 0.22 -28.98
CA SER A 212 18.58 1.10 -30.15
C SER A 212 18.20 2.53 -29.81
N ALA A 213 18.68 3.47 -30.63
CA ALA A 213 18.29 4.88 -30.59
C ALA A 213 18.06 5.37 -32.01
N GLU A 214 16.83 5.78 -32.30
CA GLU A 214 16.40 6.39 -33.55
C GLU A 214 15.90 7.81 -33.27
N PRO A 215 15.82 8.73 -34.25
CA PRO A 215 15.39 10.10 -34.00
C PRO A 215 14.05 10.18 -33.25
N GLY A 216 13.08 9.30 -33.56
CA GLY A 216 11.76 9.33 -32.94
C GLY A 216 11.61 8.53 -31.64
N GLU A 217 12.51 7.60 -31.33
CA GLU A 217 12.38 6.69 -30.18
C GLU A 217 13.70 6.05 -29.73
N VAL A 218 13.76 5.68 -28.45
CA VAL A 218 14.78 4.78 -27.90
C VAL A 218 14.15 3.44 -27.53
N CYS A 219 14.90 2.36 -27.69
CA CYS A 219 14.57 1.04 -27.17
C CYS A 219 15.58 0.68 -26.09
N VAL A 220 15.08 0.37 -24.89
CA VAL A 220 15.90 -0.09 -23.76
C VAL A 220 15.43 -1.47 -23.32
N SER A 221 16.35 -2.24 -22.75
CA SER A 221 16.07 -3.47 -22.02
C SER A 221 16.30 -3.19 -20.54
N VAL A 222 15.28 -3.41 -19.70
CA VAL A 222 15.40 -3.36 -18.24
C VAL A 222 15.06 -4.75 -17.73
N ASP A 223 16.02 -5.42 -17.09
CA ASP A 223 15.89 -6.80 -16.59
C ASP A 223 15.34 -7.77 -17.65
N GLN A 224 15.89 -7.67 -18.85
CA GLN A 224 15.53 -8.42 -20.06
C GLN A 224 14.15 -8.11 -20.66
N VAL A 225 13.39 -7.19 -20.08
CA VAL A 225 12.16 -6.67 -20.67
C VAL A 225 12.49 -5.50 -21.58
N ARG A 226 12.28 -5.68 -22.88
CA ARG A 226 12.45 -4.61 -23.87
C ARG A 226 11.24 -3.69 -23.92
N SER A 227 11.48 -2.39 -23.99
CA SER A 227 10.43 -1.38 -24.13
C SER A 227 10.93 -0.20 -24.93
N ARG A 228 10.07 0.32 -25.81
CA ARG A 228 10.32 1.54 -26.59
C ARG A 228 9.71 2.77 -25.92
N PHE A 229 10.43 3.88 -26.00
CA PHE A 229 10.01 5.19 -25.52
C PHE A 229 10.21 6.24 -26.61
N HIS A 230 9.17 7.01 -26.93
CA HIS A 230 9.19 8.04 -27.96
C HIS A 230 9.95 9.27 -27.44
N ALA A 231 10.71 9.92 -28.32
CA ALA A 231 11.48 11.13 -28.01
C ALA A 231 10.60 12.22 -27.38
N VAL A 232 9.43 12.49 -27.97
CA VAL A 232 8.47 13.48 -27.45
C VAL A 232 7.97 13.13 -26.05
N TRP A 233 7.75 11.85 -25.76
CA TRP A 233 7.25 11.41 -24.46
C TRP A 233 8.31 11.53 -23.38
N LEU A 234 9.56 11.13 -23.68
CA LEU A 234 10.68 11.31 -22.76
C LEU A 234 10.94 12.79 -22.49
N ARG A 235 10.91 13.63 -23.53
CA ARG A 235 11.11 15.08 -23.38
C ARG A 235 10.00 15.77 -22.59
N ASP A 236 8.74 15.35 -22.78
CA ASP A 236 7.59 15.86 -22.00
C ASP A 236 7.64 15.43 -20.52
N ASN A 237 8.34 14.33 -20.23
CA ASN A 237 8.53 13.76 -18.89
C ASN A 237 9.95 13.97 -18.35
N LEU A 238 10.67 14.96 -18.86
CA LEU A 238 11.97 15.36 -18.36
C LEU A 238 11.84 15.79 -16.89
N ILE A 239 12.63 15.17 -16.01
CA ILE A 239 12.62 15.45 -14.56
C ILE A 239 13.55 16.65 -14.26
N ASP A 240 14.67 16.75 -14.98
CA ASP A 240 15.72 17.74 -14.73
C ASP A 240 15.69 18.93 -15.69
N GLY A 241 16.71 19.80 -15.59
CA GLY A 241 16.98 20.85 -16.59
C GLY A 241 15.98 22.02 -16.61
N GLY A 242 15.18 22.19 -15.55
CA GLY A 242 14.16 23.25 -15.47
C GLY A 242 12.83 22.87 -16.12
N ALA A 243 12.63 21.60 -16.48
CA ALA A 243 11.35 21.08 -16.95
C ALA A 243 10.29 20.99 -15.83
N ARG A 244 10.74 20.78 -14.58
CA ARG A 244 9.90 20.70 -13.39
C ARG A 244 10.40 21.61 -12.27
N HIS A 245 9.47 22.06 -11.43
CA HIS A 245 9.77 22.85 -10.25
C HIS A 245 10.37 21.95 -9.16
N ILE A 246 11.58 22.28 -8.71
CA ILE A 246 12.38 21.43 -7.83
C ILE A 246 11.67 21.02 -6.52
N ASP A 247 10.87 21.92 -5.94
CA ASP A 247 10.22 21.65 -4.64
C ASP A 247 8.87 20.92 -4.71
N ASN A 248 8.20 20.89 -5.87
CA ASN A 248 6.80 20.42 -5.95
C ASN A 248 6.49 19.55 -7.17
N ASP A 249 7.50 19.22 -7.97
CA ASP A 249 7.43 18.36 -9.15
C ASP A 249 6.47 18.86 -10.25
N GLN A 250 5.93 20.08 -10.16
CA GLN A 250 5.04 20.60 -11.20
C GLN A 250 5.83 20.93 -12.47
N ARG A 251 5.29 20.52 -13.61
CA ARG A 251 5.81 20.88 -14.93
C ARG A 251 5.81 22.40 -15.10
N LEU A 252 6.92 22.95 -15.60
CA LEU A 252 7.15 24.38 -15.78
C LEU A 252 6.84 24.90 -17.19
N PHE A 253 6.38 24.01 -18.08
CA PHE A 253 6.02 24.32 -19.46
C PHE A 253 4.71 23.63 -19.84
N ASP A 254 4.00 24.18 -20.81
CA ASP A 254 2.85 23.54 -21.45
C ASP A 254 3.33 22.65 -22.61
N VAL A 255 2.57 21.61 -22.96
CA VAL A 255 2.91 20.77 -24.12
C VAL A 255 3.03 21.59 -25.42
N ALA A 256 2.31 22.72 -25.52
CA ALA A 256 2.39 23.67 -26.63
C ALA A 256 3.74 24.41 -26.72
N ASP A 257 4.54 24.42 -25.63
CA ASP A 257 5.88 24.99 -25.61
C ASP A 257 6.94 24.01 -26.13
N LEU A 258 6.60 22.72 -26.27
CA LEU A 258 7.50 21.76 -26.89
C LEU A 258 7.68 22.04 -28.39
N PRO A 259 8.87 21.77 -28.95
CA PRO A 259 9.06 21.76 -30.40
C PRO A 259 8.04 20.85 -31.10
N GLU A 260 7.54 21.26 -32.27
CA GLU A 260 6.59 20.47 -33.08
C GLU A 260 7.13 19.08 -33.41
N VAL A 261 8.45 18.98 -33.57
CA VAL A 261 9.18 17.73 -33.73
C VAL A 261 10.28 17.70 -32.66
N VAL A 262 10.23 16.69 -31.81
CA VAL A 262 11.27 16.38 -30.83
C VAL A 262 11.99 15.12 -31.31
N GLU A 263 13.31 15.19 -31.41
CA GLU A 263 14.14 14.06 -31.83
C GLU A 263 15.23 13.75 -30.81
N ILE A 264 15.68 12.49 -30.79
CA ILE A 264 16.85 12.03 -30.04
C ILE A 264 18.10 12.34 -30.86
N ALA A 265 18.91 13.28 -30.36
CA ALA A 265 20.22 13.60 -30.91
C ALA A 265 21.29 12.60 -30.45
N GLY A 266 21.12 12.00 -29.27
CA GLY A 266 21.99 10.95 -28.75
C GLY A 266 21.37 10.25 -27.54
N ALA A 267 21.69 8.96 -27.37
CA ALA A 267 21.31 8.20 -26.20
C ALA A 267 22.44 7.25 -25.79
N GLU A 268 22.62 7.08 -24.49
CA GLU A 268 23.64 6.21 -23.90
C GLU A 268 23.17 5.72 -22.52
N VAL A 269 23.85 4.71 -21.97
CA VAL A 269 23.65 4.29 -20.57
C VAL A 269 24.87 4.74 -19.77
N VAL A 270 24.64 5.54 -18.74
CA VAL A 270 25.68 6.05 -17.83
C VAL A 270 25.24 5.70 -16.41
N ASP A 271 26.12 5.01 -15.67
CA ASP A 271 25.88 4.62 -14.27
C ASP A 271 24.52 3.90 -14.03
N GLY A 272 24.11 3.07 -15.00
CA GLY A 272 22.86 2.31 -14.94
C GLY A 272 21.60 3.12 -15.29
N CYS A 273 21.74 4.37 -15.70
CA CYS A 273 20.64 5.23 -16.16
C CYS A 273 20.68 5.41 -17.68
N LEU A 274 19.51 5.45 -18.32
CA LEU A 274 19.39 5.92 -19.69
C LEU A 274 19.57 7.44 -19.72
N ARG A 275 20.58 7.93 -20.43
CA ARG A 275 20.79 9.35 -20.72
C ARG A 275 20.41 9.65 -22.17
N VAL A 276 19.58 10.66 -22.40
CA VAL A 276 19.13 11.08 -23.74
C VAL A 276 19.33 12.56 -23.92
N THR A 277 19.87 12.95 -25.08
CA THR A 277 19.97 14.34 -25.55
C THR A 277 18.95 14.58 -26.65
N PHE A 278 18.20 15.67 -26.56
CA PHE A 278 17.13 16.01 -27.50
C PHE A 278 17.49 17.18 -28.41
N GLU A 279 16.93 17.20 -29.60
CA GLU A 279 16.91 18.34 -30.52
C GLU A 279 15.45 18.74 -30.83
N PRO A 280 15.19 20.02 -31.13
CA PRO A 280 16.15 21.11 -31.37
C PRO A 280 16.61 21.89 -30.12
N ASP A 281 16.05 21.65 -28.94
CA ASP A 281 16.31 22.50 -27.76
C ASP A 281 17.61 22.16 -27.00
N GLY A 282 18.25 21.04 -27.32
CA GLY A 282 19.51 20.61 -26.70
C GLY A 282 19.35 20.11 -25.26
N SER A 283 18.10 19.88 -24.81
CA SER A 283 17.84 19.36 -23.47
C SER A 283 18.42 17.96 -23.28
N VAL A 284 18.79 17.63 -22.04
CA VAL A 284 19.35 16.33 -21.67
C VAL A 284 18.57 15.80 -20.48
N GLY A 285 18.17 14.53 -20.54
CA GLY A 285 17.48 13.83 -19.47
C GLY A 285 18.13 12.52 -19.11
N GLU A 286 17.94 12.11 -17.85
CA GLU A 286 18.42 10.85 -17.31
C GLU A 286 17.26 10.11 -16.61
N TRP A 287 17.14 8.81 -16.85
CA TRP A 287 16.11 7.94 -16.24
C TRP A 287 16.72 6.64 -15.75
N ASP A 288 16.45 6.26 -14.50
CA ASP A 288 16.87 4.98 -13.95
C ASP A 288 15.97 3.81 -14.41
N ALA A 289 16.45 2.59 -14.17
CA ALA A 289 15.75 1.34 -14.47
C ALA A 289 14.34 1.28 -13.87
N GLY A 290 14.18 1.71 -12.62
CA GLY A 290 12.91 1.64 -11.88
C GLY A 290 11.87 2.57 -12.49
N TRP A 291 12.27 3.80 -12.82
CA TRP A 291 11.40 4.75 -13.49
C TRP A 291 10.98 4.25 -14.88
N LEU A 292 11.93 3.74 -15.68
CA LEU A 292 11.66 3.19 -17.01
C LEU A 292 10.71 1.98 -16.95
N ALA A 293 10.97 1.03 -16.05
CA ALA A 293 10.11 -0.13 -15.86
C ALA A 293 8.71 0.26 -15.38
N ALA A 294 8.60 1.21 -14.44
CA ALA A 294 7.32 1.69 -13.94
C ALA A 294 6.50 2.36 -15.04
N HIS A 295 7.12 3.17 -15.89
CA HIS A 295 6.43 4.01 -16.89
C HIS A 295 6.42 3.44 -18.30
N ARG A 296 6.80 2.17 -18.48
CA ARG A 296 6.67 1.47 -19.77
C ARG A 296 5.23 1.55 -20.28
N TYR A 297 5.06 1.87 -21.55
CA TYR A 297 3.77 1.81 -22.23
C TYR A 297 3.82 0.94 -23.49
N ASP A 298 5.01 0.66 -24.02
CA ASP A 298 5.20 -0.22 -25.17
C ASP A 298 4.93 -1.68 -24.81
N GLY A 299 4.20 -2.38 -25.68
CA GLY A 299 3.89 -3.80 -25.51
C GLY A 299 2.97 -4.15 -24.33
N LEU A 300 2.45 -3.16 -23.58
CA LEU A 300 1.43 -3.43 -22.56
C LEU A 300 0.14 -3.91 -23.26
N PRO A 301 -0.43 -5.07 -22.85
CA PRO A 301 -1.79 -5.43 -23.26
C PRO A 301 -2.73 -4.25 -23.00
N GLU A 302 -3.74 -4.05 -23.85
CA GLU A 302 -4.74 -2.98 -23.69
C GLU A 302 -5.41 -3.01 -22.29
N GLN A 303 -5.42 -4.19 -21.65
CA GLN A 303 -5.90 -4.47 -20.30
C GLN A 303 -4.92 -4.06 -19.17
N ALA A 304 -3.62 -3.94 -19.45
CA ALA A 304 -2.54 -3.80 -18.46
C ALA A 304 -1.99 -2.37 -18.27
N ILE A 305 -2.53 -1.36 -18.96
CA ILE A 305 -2.06 0.05 -18.89
C ILE A 305 -2.43 0.71 -17.52
N ARG A 306 -2.03 0.14 -16.37
CA ARG A 306 -2.39 0.63 -15.02
C ARG A 306 -3.90 0.83 -14.79
N SER A 307 -4.68 -0.24 -14.76
CA SER A 307 -5.91 -0.20 -13.97
C SER A 307 -5.47 -0.26 -12.50
N ALA A 308 -6.13 0.49 -11.61
CA ALA A 308 -5.94 0.36 -10.16
C ALA A 308 -6.32 -1.06 -9.64
N GLU A 309 -6.71 -1.98 -10.52
CA GLU A 309 -7.09 -3.36 -10.20
C GLU A 309 -5.95 -4.20 -9.62
N GLY A 310 -4.68 -3.83 -9.83
CA GLY A 310 -3.53 -4.58 -9.31
C GLY A 310 -3.50 -4.72 -7.78
N THR A 311 -4.20 -3.84 -7.06
CA THR A 311 -4.29 -3.87 -5.59
C THR A 311 -5.62 -4.38 -5.06
N VAL A 312 -6.66 -4.51 -5.91
CA VAL A 312 -8.03 -4.83 -5.47
C VAL A 312 -8.21 -6.34 -5.27
N ARG A 313 -8.40 -6.76 -4.02
CA ARG A 313 -8.79 -8.13 -3.69
C ARG A 313 -10.31 -8.23 -3.59
N ARG A 314 -10.95 -8.83 -4.60
CA ARG A 314 -12.39 -9.13 -4.60
C ARG A 314 -12.70 -10.28 -3.64
N TRP A 315 -13.79 -10.21 -2.89
CA TRP A 315 -14.10 -11.23 -1.86
C TRP A 315 -15.57 -11.66 -1.81
N GLU A 316 -15.78 -12.90 -1.35
CA GLU A 316 -17.07 -13.47 -0.94
C GLU A 316 -17.12 -13.58 0.59
N ALA A 317 -18.25 -13.96 1.17
CA ALA A 317 -18.38 -14.08 2.62
C ALA A 317 -17.49 -15.18 3.21
N SER A 318 -17.30 -16.29 2.50
CA SER A 318 -16.46 -17.39 2.98
C SER A 318 -14.98 -17.05 2.81
N GLY A 319 -14.22 -17.12 3.90
CA GLY A 319 -12.78 -16.86 3.89
C GLY A 319 -12.40 -15.38 3.89
N PHE A 320 -13.38 -14.48 3.98
CA PHE A 320 -13.14 -13.07 4.17
C PHE A 320 -13.19 -12.68 5.64
N GLU A 321 -12.18 -11.95 6.09
CA GLU A 321 -12.17 -11.26 7.36
C GLU A 321 -11.66 -9.83 7.13
N PRO A 322 -12.35 -8.79 7.62
CA PRO A 322 -11.90 -7.42 7.49
C PRO A 322 -10.63 -7.22 8.31
N TYR A 323 -9.71 -6.42 7.77
CA TYR A 323 -8.52 -6.01 8.50
C TYR A 323 -8.93 -5.22 9.76
N ARG A 324 -8.33 -5.57 10.90
CA ARG A 324 -8.65 -5.02 12.22
C ARG A 324 -7.41 -4.39 12.84
N ALA A 325 -7.58 -3.20 13.41
CA ALA A 325 -6.52 -2.48 14.08
C ALA A 325 -7.03 -1.73 15.31
N ASN A 326 -6.17 -1.53 16.32
CA ASN A 326 -6.51 -0.74 17.49
C ASN A 326 -6.28 0.75 17.20
N TYR A 327 -7.31 1.58 17.40
CA TYR A 327 -7.24 3.02 17.13
C TYR A 327 -6.13 3.73 17.91
N GLY A 328 -5.93 3.39 19.19
CA GLY A 328 -4.90 4.01 20.02
C GLY A 328 -3.49 3.72 19.52
N SER A 329 -3.28 2.53 18.93
CA SER A 329 -1.96 2.15 18.42
C SER A 329 -1.56 2.89 17.14
N VAL A 330 -2.49 3.51 16.41
CA VAL A 330 -2.17 4.23 15.16
C VAL A 330 -1.25 5.44 15.39
N ALA A 331 -1.28 6.04 16.59
CA ALA A 331 -0.41 7.16 16.96
C ALA A 331 0.88 6.72 17.70
N ASP A 332 0.93 5.48 18.19
CA ASP A 332 1.94 4.99 19.15
C ASP A 332 2.82 3.85 18.55
N GLY A 333 3.02 3.83 17.23
CA GLY A 333 3.87 2.82 16.55
C GLY A 333 3.18 1.48 16.26
N GLY A 334 1.84 1.44 16.25
CA GLY A 334 1.03 0.34 15.72
C GLY A 334 0.90 0.38 14.20
N PRO A 335 -0.15 -0.22 13.60
CA PRO A 335 -0.26 -0.29 12.15
C PRO A 335 -0.28 1.11 11.53
N SER A 336 0.56 1.30 10.51
CA SER A 336 0.74 2.61 9.92
C SER A 336 -0.53 3.06 9.20
N LEU A 337 -0.73 4.38 9.08
CA LEU A 337 -1.83 4.91 8.27
C LEU A 337 -1.80 4.41 6.82
N ALA A 338 -0.59 4.11 6.31
CA ALA A 338 -0.37 3.47 5.02
C ALA A 338 -0.99 2.08 4.94
N GLU A 339 -0.75 1.23 5.96
CA GLU A 339 -1.32 -0.12 6.04
C GLU A 339 -2.84 -0.11 6.09
N LEU A 340 -3.42 0.80 6.89
CA LEU A 340 -4.88 0.98 6.95
C LEU A 340 -5.45 1.44 5.61
N SER A 341 -4.79 2.41 4.97
CA SER A 341 -5.23 2.92 3.67
C SER A 341 -5.08 1.86 2.58
N GLY A 342 -4.02 1.05 2.63
CA GLY A 342 -3.83 -0.08 1.73
C GLY A 342 -4.84 -1.22 1.94
N ALA A 343 -5.21 -1.50 3.18
CA ALA A 343 -6.30 -2.43 3.47
C ALA A 343 -7.65 -1.91 2.95
N LEU A 344 -7.93 -0.61 3.09
CA LEU A 344 -9.11 0.03 2.50
C LEU A 344 -9.10 -0.03 0.97
N SER A 345 -7.99 0.28 0.30
CA SER A 345 -7.87 0.18 -1.16
C SER A 345 -7.98 -1.26 -1.65
N ARG A 346 -7.36 -2.22 -0.95
CA ARG A 346 -7.35 -3.64 -1.32
C ARG A 346 -8.69 -4.31 -1.09
N ASP A 347 -9.21 -4.21 0.13
CA ASP A 347 -10.38 -4.97 0.59
C ASP A 347 -11.67 -4.14 0.62
N GLY A 348 -11.59 -2.81 0.57
CA GLY A 348 -12.75 -1.93 0.66
C GLY A 348 -13.30 -1.76 2.08
N VAL A 349 -12.71 -2.39 3.09
CA VAL A 349 -13.20 -2.33 4.48
C VAL A 349 -12.11 -2.57 5.53
N VAL A 350 -12.19 -1.80 6.61
CA VAL A 350 -11.37 -1.92 7.83
C VAL A 350 -12.27 -1.75 9.06
N VAL A 351 -11.91 -2.41 10.16
CA VAL A 351 -12.53 -2.20 11.48
C VAL A 351 -11.49 -1.67 12.46
N LEU A 352 -11.74 -0.49 13.01
CA LEU A 352 -10.95 0.09 14.08
C LEU A 352 -11.57 -0.25 15.43
N GLU A 353 -10.77 -0.73 16.37
CA GLU A 353 -11.17 -1.18 17.69
C GLU A 353 -10.57 -0.30 18.78
N GLY A 354 -11.15 -0.31 19.99
CA GLY A 354 -10.58 0.37 21.15
C GLY A 354 -10.87 1.88 21.24
N LEU A 355 -11.86 2.39 20.51
CA LEU A 355 -12.23 3.82 20.52
C LEU A 355 -12.95 4.25 21.82
N GLY A 356 -13.54 3.28 22.54
CA GLY A 356 -14.50 3.56 23.61
C GLY A 356 -15.79 4.19 23.08
N THR A 357 -16.65 4.65 24.00
CA THR A 357 -18.00 5.14 23.67
C THR A 357 -18.28 6.58 24.11
N ALA A 358 -17.31 7.23 24.75
CA ALA A 358 -17.47 8.58 25.32
C ALA A 358 -16.28 9.53 25.06
N GLY A 359 -15.21 9.04 24.43
CA GLY A 359 -13.95 9.78 24.24
C GLY A 359 -13.65 10.13 22.79
N VAL A 360 -13.51 9.10 21.95
CA VAL A 360 -13.23 9.25 20.50
C VAL A 360 -14.55 9.34 19.73
N SER A 361 -14.71 10.37 18.91
CA SER A 361 -15.83 10.51 17.98
C SER A 361 -15.52 9.92 16.61
N VAL A 362 -16.55 9.69 15.79
CA VAL A 362 -16.34 9.27 14.40
C VAL A 362 -15.58 10.32 13.56
N GLU A 363 -15.63 11.61 13.94
CA GLU A 363 -14.83 12.65 13.26
C GLU A 363 -13.34 12.51 13.56
N ASP A 364 -12.97 12.15 14.79
CA ASP A 364 -11.57 11.92 15.17
C ASP A 364 -10.98 10.73 14.40
N VAL A 365 -11.81 9.72 14.11
CA VAL A 365 -11.43 8.59 13.27
C VAL A 365 -11.28 9.01 11.81
N ALA A 366 -12.23 9.78 11.28
CA ALA A 366 -12.14 10.29 9.92
C ALA A 366 -10.88 11.16 9.70
N GLY A 367 -10.51 11.93 10.73
CA GLY A 367 -9.32 12.78 10.78
C GLY A 367 -7.99 12.04 10.59
N LEU A 368 -7.95 10.71 10.75
CA LEU A 368 -6.78 9.90 10.37
C LEU A 368 -6.45 10.08 8.88
N TRP A 369 -7.46 10.13 8.01
CA TRP A 369 -7.26 10.27 6.57
C TRP A 369 -7.43 11.71 6.09
N GLY A 370 -8.50 12.38 6.51
CA GLY A 370 -8.84 13.69 6.00
C GLY A 370 -10.09 14.34 6.63
N PRO A 371 -10.51 15.50 6.12
CA PRO A 371 -11.68 16.21 6.60
C PRO A 371 -12.98 15.45 6.29
N VAL A 372 -13.90 15.47 7.24
CA VAL A 372 -15.26 14.95 7.07
C VAL A 372 -15.97 15.67 5.92
N LEU A 373 -16.58 14.90 5.02
CA LEU A 373 -17.46 15.39 3.97
C LEU A 373 -18.82 15.76 4.58
N GLU A 374 -19.01 17.04 4.86
CA GLU A 374 -20.27 17.57 5.40
C GLU A 374 -21.43 17.42 4.40
N THR A 375 -22.59 17.01 4.90
CA THR A 375 -23.81 16.81 4.09
C THR A 375 -25.01 17.53 4.71
N ASN A 376 -26.18 17.45 4.06
CA ASN A 376 -27.43 17.91 4.69
C ASN A 376 -27.87 17.08 5.91
N TYR A 377 -27.15 16.00 6.24
CA TYR A 377 -27.30 15.29 7.51
C TYR A 377 -26.34 15.79 8.60
N GLY A 378 -25.55 16.82 8.30
CA GLY A 378 -24.47 17.34 9.14
C GLY A 378 -23.10 16.75 8.78
N ARG A 379 -22.10 17.09 9.60
CA ARG A 379 -20.77 16.45 9.60
C ARG A 379 -20.85 15.03 10.14
N VAL A 380 -21.57 14.86 11.24
CA VAL A 380 -21.90 13.57 11.85
C VAL A 380 -23.41 13.42 11.89
N PHE A 381 -23.88 12.20 11.65
CA PHE A 381 -25.29 11.82 11.82
C PHE A 381 -25.41 10.64 12.78
N GLU A 382 -26.52 10.58 13.51
CA GLU A 382 -26.80 9.48 14.43
C GLU A 382 -27.71 8.44 13.78
N VAL A 383 -27.32 7.17 13.82
CA VAL A 383 -28.14 6.05 13.36
C VAL A 383 -28.80 5.41 14.57
N GLN A 384 -30.00 5.90 14.89
CA GLN A 384 -30.89 5.39 15.93
C GLN A 384 -32.32 5.31 15.38
N ALA A 385 -33.16 4.43 15.95
CA ALA A 385 -34.58 4.40 15.63
C ALA A 385 -35.28 5.69 16.10
N GLU A 386 -35.92 6.41 15.17
CA GLU A 386 -36.66 7.65 15.44
C GLU A 386 -38.18 7.43 15.34
N GLU A 387 -38.97 8.21 16.08
CA GLU A 387 -40.44 8.16 16.02
C GLU A 387 -41.01 8.65 14.67
N ARG A 388 -40.30 9.53 13.95
CA ARG A 388 -40.71 10.09 12.64
C ARG A 388 -39.50 10.18 11.68
N PRO A 389 -39.06 9.04 11.15
CA PRO A 389 -37.81 8.94 10.40
C PRO A 389 -37.90 9.66 9.04
N VAL A 390 -36.94 10.55 8.75
CA VAL A 390 -36.76 11.15 7.41
C VAL A 390 -35.97 10.24 6.45
N ASN A 391 -35.42 9.15 6.96
CA ASN A 391 -34.69 8.13 6.23
C ASN A 391 -34.95 6.75 6.88
N LEU A 392 -35.12 5.69 6.10
CA LEU A 392 -35.31 4.33 6.61
C LEU A 392 -34.13 3.83 7.47
N ALA A 393 -32.94 4.42 7.32
CA ALA A 393 -31.81 4.20 8.22
C ALA A 393 -32.16 4.45 9.71
N TYR A 394 -33.11 5.37 9.96
CA TYR A 394 -33.60 5.72 11.30
C TYR A 394 -34.82 4.89 11.73
N THR A 395 -35.00 3.70 11.16
CA THR A 395 -36.02 2.72 11.59
C THR A 395 -35.37 1.48 12.18
N THR A 396 -36.16 0.60 12.80
CA THR A 396 -35.71 -0.74 13.23
C THR A 396 -35.78 -1.78 12.10
N ALA A 397 -36.37 -1.47 10.95
CA ALA A 397 -36.60 -2.43 9.87
C ALA A 397 -35.30 -2.96 9.24
N PRO A 398 -35.29 -4.19 8.68
CA PRO A 398 -34.17 -4.68 7.90
C PRO A 398 -33.84 -3.73 6.73
N LEU A 399 -32.55 -3.56 6.46
CA LEU A 399 -32.06 -2.74 5.36
C LEU A 399 -31.23 -3.64 4.44
N GLY A 400 -31.77 -3.89 3.24
CA GLY A 400 -31.04 -4.65 2.22
C GLY A 400 -29.73 -3.94 1.81
N PRO A 401 -28.74 -4.69 1.29
CA PRO A 401 -27.47 -4.14 0.83
C PRO A 401 -27.65 -2.94 -0.12
N HIS A 402 -26.92 -1.88 0.15
CA HIS A 402 -26.94 -0.65 -0.64
C HIS A 402 -25.63 0.13 -0.54
N THR A 403 -25.43 1.04 -1.48
CA THR A 403 -24.51 2.16 -1.35
C THR A 403 -25.26 3.43 -0.97
N ASP A 404 -24.61 4.27 -0.16
CA ASP A 404 -25.19 5.51 0.32
C ASP A 404 -25.06 6.63 -0.69
N ASN A 405 -26.10 7.47 -0.71
CA ASN A 405 -26.11 8.74 -1.40
C ASN A 405 -25.74 8.68 -2.90
N PRO A 406 -26.22 7.71 -3.71
CA PRO A 406 -25.94 7.68 -5.16
C PRO A 406 -26.59 8.87 -5.91
N TYR A 407 -27.42 9.66 -5.22
CA TYR A 407 -28.00 10.92 -5.68
C TYR A 407 -27.06 12.14 -5.52
N ARG A 408 -25.86 11.99 -4.93
CA ARG A 408 -24.87 13.07 -4.80
C ARG A 408 -23.85 13.09 -5.94
N ARG A 409 -23.23 14.25 -6.16
CA ARG A 409 -22.14 14.45 -7.15
C ARG A 409 -21.02 15.29 -6.51
N PRO A 410 -19.84 14.71 -6.25
CA PRO A 410 -19.53 13.28 -6.32
C PRO A 410 -20.29 12.47 -5.25
N VAL A 411 -20.44 11.17 -5.49
CA VAL A 411 -20.93 10.22 -4.46
C VAL A 411 -19.85 10.11 -3.37
N PRO A 412 -20.21 10.13 -2.06
CA PRO A 412 -19.23 9.95 -0.99
C PRO A 412 -18.37 8.71 -1.20
N GLY A 413 -17.05 8.85 -0.99
CA GLY A 413 -16.06 7.82 -1.24
C GLY A 413 -16.09 6.73 -0.17
N TYR A 414 -15.91 7.13 1.09
CA TYR A 414 -15.93 6.22 2.23
C TYR A 414 -17.02 6.61 3.23
N GLN A 415 -17.55 5.62 3.93
CA GLN A 415 -18.45 5.79 5.05
C GLN A 415 -17.84 5.19 6.31
N LEU A 416 -18.01 5.90 7.43
CA LEU A 416 -17.59 5.46 8.75
C LEU A 416 -18.83 5.24 9.62
N LEU A 417 -18.83 4.18 10.42
CA LEU A 417 -19.88 3.84 11.37
C LEU A 417 -19.27 3.40 12.70
N HIS A 418 -19.26 4.32 13.68
CA HIS A 418 -18.78 4.09 15.05
C HIS A 418 -19.92 3.64 15.96
N CYS A 419 -19.75 2.49 16.60
CA CYS A 419 -20.74 1.92 17.50
C CYS A 419 -20.60 2.46 18.92
N LEU A 420 -21.59 3.21 19.37
CA LEU A 420 -21.68 3.71 20.76
C LEU A 420 -22.45 2.74 21.65
N VAL A 421 -23.54 2.19 21.12
CA VAL A 421 -24.38 1.21 21.81
C VAL A 421 -24.71 0.09 20.83
N ALA A 422 -24.32 -1.13 21.18
CA ALA A 422 -24.67 -2.32 20.40
C ALA A 422 -26.11 -2.76 20.69
N GLY A 423 -26.76 -3.37 19.70
CA GLY A 423 -28.08 -3.96 19.89
C GLY A 423 -28.00 -5.30 20.62
N GLY A 424 -28.92 -5.57 21.55
CA GLY A 424 -28.96 -6.82 22.31
C GLY A 424 -29.48 -8.02 21.52
N ARG A 425 -30.22 -7.79 20.43
CA ARG A 425 -30.74 -8.81 19.50
C ARG A 425 -30.88 -8.24 18.07
N GLY A 426 -30.64 -9.07 17.06
CA GLY A 426 -30.79 -8.69 15.64
C GLY A 426 -29.81 -7.60 15.20
N GLY A 427 -30.11 -6.93 14.09
CA GLY A 427 -29.36 -5.76 13.63
C GLY A 427 -27.91 -6.02 13.20
N ARG A 428 -27.60 -7.24 12.74
CA ARG A 428 -26.25 -7.59 12.27
C ARG A 428 -25.91 -6.79 11.03
N THR A 429 -24.72 -6.22 11.00
CA THR A 429 -24.19 -5.54 9.81
C THR A 429 -23.94 -6.59 8.74
N VAL A 430 -24.42 -6.31 7.53
CA VAL A 430 -24.14 -7.10 6.33
C VAL A 430 -23.30 -6.27 5.39
N LEU A 431 -22.20 -6.83 4.89
CA LEU A 431 -21.33 -6.24 3.89
C LEU A 431 -21.28 -7.14 2.67
N VAL A 432 -21.31 -6.54 1.48
CA VAL A 432 -21.25 -7.22 0.19
C VAL A 432 -20.26 -6.50 -0.71
N ASP A 433 -19.25 -7.20 -1.21
CA ASP A 433 -18.33 -6.66 -2.21
C ASP A 433 -19.05 -6.52 -3.55
N GLY A 434 -19.44 -5.28 -3.89
CA GLY A 434 -20.12 -4.99 -5.14
C GLY A 434 -19.28 -5.35 -6.36
N PHE A 435 -17.95 -5.28 -6.27
CA PHE A 435 -17.07 -5.62 -7.39
C PHE A 435 -17.08 -7.12 -7.64
N ARG A 436 -17.00 -7.95 -6.58
CA ARG A 436 -17.14 -9.41 -6.72
C ARG A 436 -18.47 -9.81 -7.35
N VAL A 437 -19.56 -9.18 -6.92
CA VAL A 437 -20.91 -9.44 -7.47
C VAL A 437 -21.07 -8.95 -8.90
N ALA A 438 -20.46 -7.82 -9.25
CA ALA A 438 -20.45 -7.31 -10.62
C ALA A 438 -19.68 -8.26 -11.56
N GLU A 439 -18.56 -8.83 -11.12
CA GLU A 439 -17.84 -9.87 -11.86
C GLU A 439 -18.62 -11.18 -11.97
N GLU A 440 -19.37 -11.56 -10.92
CA GLU A 440 -20.27 -12.73 -11.02
C GLU A 440 -21.34 -12.51 -12.09
N LEU A 441 -21.97 -11.33 -12.08
CA LEU A 441 -22.96 -10.97 -13.09
C LEU A 441 -22.35 -11.01 -14.50
N ARG A 442 -21.12 -10.53 -14.66
CA ARG A 442 -20.41 -10.58 -15.94
C ARG A 442 -20.20 -12.01 -16.42
N ALA A 443 -19.81 -12.91 -15.52
CA ALA A 443 -19.58 -14.31 -15.82
C ALA A 443 -20.87 -15.08 -16.14
N GLU A 444 -21.95 -14.85 -15.38
CA GLU A 444 -23.22 -15.56 -15.52
C GLU A 444 -24.11 -15.00 -16.65
N ASP A 445 -24.13 -13.68 -16.83
CA ASP A 445 -25.00 -12.97 -17.77
C ASP A 445 -24.32 -11.68 -18.28
N GLN A 446 -23.39 -11.86 -19.22
CA GLN A 446 -22.67 -10.76 -19.89
C GLN A 446 -23.61 -9.69 -20.47
N GLU A 447 -24.77 -10.08 -21.00
CA GLU A 447 -25.74 -9.12 -21.56
C GLU A 447 -26.36 -8.25 -20.46
N ALA A 448 -26.73 -8.85 -19.33
CA ALA A 448 -27.20 -8.10 -18.17
C ALA A 448 -26.11 -7.17 -17.63
N PHE A 449 -24.87 -7.65 -17.52
CA PHE A 449 -23.73 -6.83 -17.10
C PHE A 449 -23.58 -5.58 -18.00
N GLU A 450 -23.50 -5.76 -19.31
CA GLU A 450 -23.36 -4.65 -20.26
C GLU A 450 -24.53 -3.67 -20.22
N ARG A 451 -25.75 -4.15 -19.99
CA ARG A 451 -26.91 -3.26 -19.84
C ARG A 451 -26.78 -2.40 -18.60
N LEU A 452 -26.34 -2.97 -17.48
CA LEU A 452 -26.19 -2.25 -16.22
C LEU A 452 -24.99 -1.30 -16.19
N THR A 453 -24.03 -1.46 -17.10
CA THR A 453 -22.91 -0.52 -17.27
C THR A 453 -23.19 0.60 -18.26
N ARG A 454 -23.95 0.35 -19.33
CA ARG A 454 -24.23 1.35 -20.37
C ARG A 454 -25.34 2.33 -19.99
N HIS A 455 -26.37 1.88 -19.29
CA HIS A 455 -27.55 2.69 -19.03
C HIS A 455 -27.50 3.37 -17.66
N GLY A 456 -27.25 4.68 -17.66
CA GLY A 456 -27.31 5.50 -16.45
C GLY A 456 -28.75 5.66 -15.93
N VAL A 457 -28.97 5.34 -14.65
CA VAL A 457 -30.24 5.57 -13.95
C VAL A 457 -30.16 6.81 -13.09
N ARG A 458 -31.32 7.43 -12.84
CA ARG A 458 -31.41 8.57 -11.91
C ARG A 458 -31.62 8.09 -10.48
N PHE A 459 -30.97 8.77 -9.55
CA PHE A 459 -31.20 8.67 -8.12
C PHE A 459 -31.62 10.02 -7.58
N ARG A 460 -32.61 10.05 -6.68
CA ARG A 460 -33.20 11.26 -6.14
C ARG A 460 -33.39 11.14 -4.63
N TRP A 461 -33.08 12.22 -3.92
CA TRP A 461 -33.47 12.43 -2.52
C TRP A 461 -34.10 13.82 -2.39
N ALA A 462 -35.20 13.92 -1.65
CA ALA A 462 -35.87 15.19 -1.40
C ALA A 462 -36.35 15.27 0.05
N GLY A 463 -36.05 16.37 0.74
CA GLY A 463 -36.45 16.59 2.13
C GLY A 463 -36.21 18.04 2.57
N GLN A 464 -37.07 18.56 3.45
CA GLN A 464 -36.94 19.92 4.03
C GLN A 464 -36.74 21.05 2.99
N GLY A 465 -37.37 20.94 1.82
CA GLY A 465 -37.23 21.92 0.73
C GLY A 465 -35.92 21.85 -0.06
N PHE A 466 -35.09 20.84 0.20
CA PHE A 466 -33.84 20.56 -0.50
C PHE A 466 -33.95 19.26 -1.31
N GLU A 467 -33.42 19.27 -2.53
CA GLU A 467 -33.49 18.13 -3.44
C GLU A 467 -32.12 17.87 -4.07
N LEU A 468 -31.75 16.59 -4.11
CA LEU A 468 -30.51 16.09 -4.68
C LEU A 468 -30.83 15.09 -5.78
N GLU A 469 -30.16 15.22 -6.93
CA GLU A 469 -30.28 14.27 -8.05
C GLU A 469 -28.90 13.86 -8.59
N GLY A 470 -28.68 12.55 -8.68
CA GLY A 470 -27.52 11.92 -9.28
C GLY A 470 -27.92 11.07 -10.47
N ARG A 471 -27.03 10.94 -11.47
CA ARG A 471 -27.23 10.01 -12.59
C ARG A 471 -25.94 9.25 -12.82
N GLY A 472 -26.05 7.93 -12.97
CA GLY A 472 -24.93 7.05 -13.26
C GLY A 472 -25.41 5.61 -13.46
N PRO A 473 -24.60 4.75 -14.09
CA PRO A 473 -24.93 3.33 -14.23
C PRO A 473 -24.93 2.65 -12.86
N LEU A 474 -25.62 1.51 -12.77
CA LEU A 474 -25.59 0.69 -11.54
C LEU A 474 -24.20 0.09 -11.31
N ILE A 475 -23.48 -0.20 -12.40
CA ILE A 475 -22.09 -0.66 -12.39
C ILE A 475 -21.30 0.27 -13.30
N GLU A 476 -20.34 1.01 -12.77
CA GLU A 476 -19.44 1.83 -13.56
C GLU A 476 -18.17 1.05 -13.85
N VAL A 477 -17.68 1.15 -15.07
CA VAL A 477 -16.43 0.53 -15.52
C VAL A 477 -15.50 1.60 -16.07
N ASP A 478 -14.20 1.35 -15.97
CA ASP A 478 -13.20 2.17 -16.65
C ASP A 478 -13.17 1.89 -18.16
N GLU A 479 -12.28 2.59 -18.86
CA GLU A 479 -12.06 2.47 -20.30
C GLU A 479 -11.69 1.05 -20.76
N ARG A 480 -11.33 0.16 -19.82
CA ARG A 480 -10.95 -1.24 -20.09
C ARG A 480 -12.00 -2.25 -19.64
N GLY A 481 -13.10 -1.77 -19.09
CA GLY A 481 -14.13 -2.64 -18.54
C GLY A 481 -13.84 -3.08 -17.10
N GLY A 482 -12.78 -2.63 -16.44
CA GLY A 482 -12.55 -2.89 -15.02
C GLY A 482 -13.63 -2.21 -14.17
N VAL A 483 -14.21 -2.92 -13.18
CA VAL A 483 -15.28 -2.35 -12.35
C VAL A 483 -14.72 -1.28 -11.42
N GLN A 484 -15.27 -0.07 -11.48
CA GLN A 484 -14.81 1.12 -10.75
C GLN A 484 -15.76 1.54 -9.62
N SER A 485 -17.06 1.32 -9.78
CA SER A 485 -18.06 1.69 -8.76
C SER A 485 -19.36 0.90 -8.94
N VAL A 486 -20.04 0.59 -7.84
CA VAL A 486 -21.39 0.01 -7.82
C VAL A 486 -22.36 0.95 -7.11
N ARG A 487 -23.37 1.43 -7.85
CA ARG A 487 -24.43 2.31 -7.34
C ARG A 487 -25.70 1.49 -7.20
N TYR A 488 -26.07 1.16 -5.97
CA TYR A 488 -27.28 0.40 -5.72
C TYR A 488 -27.99 0.93 -4.49
N ASN A 489 -29.11 1.63 -4.69
CA ASN A 489 -29.97 2.03 -3.59
C ASN A 489 -31.41 2.07 -4.08
N ASN A 490 -32.15 1.01 -3.79
CA ASN A 490 -33.53 0.84 -4.23
C ASN A 490 -34.50 1.89 -3.66
N ARG A 491 -34.11 2.59 -2.58
CA ARG A 491 -34.94 3.60 -1.91
C ARG A 491 -34.82 4.96 -2.57
N SER A 492 -33.67 5.25 -3.17
CA SER A 492 -33.41 6.53 -3.84
C SER A 492 -33.35 6.42 -5.36
N ILE A 493 -33.53 5.23 -5.97
CA ILE A 493 -33.65 5.13 -7.42
C ILE A 493 -34.92 5.84 -7.88
N ALA A 494 -34.78 6.77 -8.82
CA ALA A 494 -35.89 7.56 -9.37
C ALA A 494 -36.60 6.78 -10.49
N PRO A 495 -37.77 7.26 -10.98
CA PRO A 495 -38.42 6.66 -12.15
C PRO A 495 -37.46 6.55 -13.34
N LEU A 496 -37.28 5.32 -13.85
CA LEU A 496 -36.37 5.03 -14.96
C LEU A 496 -36.84 5.72 -16.24
N ASP A 497 -35.91 6.32 -16.95
CA ASP A 497 -36.10 7.11 -18.16
C ASP A 497 -35.29 6.53 -19.34
N LEU A 498 -35.54 5.25 -19.63
CA LEU A 498 -34.91 4.50 -20.72
C LEU A 498 -35.77 4.51 -22.00
N ALA A 499 -35.17 4.17 -23.13
CA ALA A 499 -35.92 3.88 -24.36
C ALA A 499 -36.96 2.77 -24.12
N TYR A 500 -38.07 2.82 -24.85
CA TYR A 500 -39.22 1.95 -24.61
C TYR A 500 -38.84 0.46 -24.72
N GLU A 501 -38.04 0.13 -25.72
CA GLU A 501 -37.50 -1.19 -26.02
C GLU A 501 -36.51 -1.72 -24.96
N ASP A 502 -35.80 -0.82 -24.27
CA ASP A 502 -34.78 -1.19 -23.28
C ASP A 502 -35.36 -1.38 -21.87
N MET A 503 -36.57 -0.86 -21.60
CA MET A 503 -37.14 -0.83 -20.25
C MET A 503 -37.28 -2.24 -19.64
N VAL A 504 -37.87 -3.19 -20.39
CA VAL A 504 -38.09 -4.55 -19.89
C VAL A 504 -36.77 -5.33 -19.74
N PRO A 505 -35.86 -5.34 -20.75
CA PRO A 505 -34.53 -5.93 -20.58
C PRO A 505 -33.75 -5.35 -19.39
N PHE A 506 -33.77 -4.03 -19.20
CA PHE A 506 -33.10 -3.39 -18.07
C PHE A 506 -33.65 -3.87 -16.72
N TYR A 507 -34.98 -3.93 -16.57
CA TYR A 507 -35.58 -4.46 -15.33
C TYR A 507 -35.24 -5.93 -15.08
N ARG A 508 -35.03 -6.75 -16.13
CA ARG A 508 -34.54 -8.12 -15.97
C ARG A 508 -33.12 -8.13 -15.44
N ALA A 509 -32.21 -7.39 -16.06
CA ALA A 509 -30.82 -7.27 -15.61
C ALA A 509 -30.74 -6.72 -14.17
N TYR A 510 -31.50 -5.67 -13.86
CA TYR A 510 -31.58 -5.10 -12.52
C TYR A 510 -32.07 -6.11 -11.47
N ARG A 511 -33.01 -6.99 -11.83
CA ARG A 511 -33.48 -8.07 -10.95
C ARG A 511 -32.42 -9.14 -10.70
N VAL A 512 -31.61 -9.48 -11.71
CA VAL A 512 -30.49 -10.43 -11.55
C VAL A 512 -29.46 -9.87 -10.58
N LEU A 513 -29.01 -8.62 -10.78
CA LEU A 513 -28.10 -7.94 -9.84
C LEU A 513 -28.69 -7.90 -8.42
N ALA A 514 -29.96 -7.51 -8.28
CA ALA A 514 -30.64 -7.48 -6.98
C ALA A 514 -30.77 -8.86 -6.32
N ALA A 515 -30.82 -9.94 -7.11
CA ALA A 515 -30.84 -11.31 -6.60
C ALA A 515 -29.45 -11.72 -6.10
N LEU A 516 -28.40 -11.51 -6.90
CA LEU A 516 -27.01 -11.78 -6.53
C LEU A 516 -26.61 -11.07 -5.23
N LEU A 517 -26.89 -9.76 -5.11
CA LEU A 517 -26.59 -8.96 -3.91
C LEU A 517 -27.26 -9.49 -2.63
N ARG A 518 -28.27 -10.35 -2.72
CA ARG A 518 -28.96 -10.96 -1.57
C ARG A 518 -28.54 -12.40 -1.31
N GLN A 519 -27.72 -13.00 -2.16
CA GLN A 519 -27.29 -14.38 -1.94
C GLN A 519 -26.38 -14.44 -0.70
N PRO A 520 -26.58 -15.42 0.19
CA PRO A 520 -25.82 -15.50 1.44
C PRO A 520 -24.31 -15.60 1.25
N GLU A 521 -23.86 -16.22 0.15
CA GLU A 521 -22.45 -16.40 -0.22
C GLU A 521 -21.68 -15.08 -0.41
N PHE A 522 -22.34 -14.01 -0.85
CA PHE A 522 -21.69 -12.70 -1.00
C PHE A 522 -21.80 -11.81 0.26
N GLY A 523 -22.63 -12.20 1.23
CA GLY A 523 -22.94 -11.37 2.41
C GLY A 523 -22.11 -11.72 3.64
N TYR A 524 -21.01 -11.01 3.87
CA TYR A 524 -20.27 -11.08 5.13
C TYR A 524 -21.08 -10.44 6.26
N ARG A 525 -21.20 -11.14 7.40
CA ARG A 525 -22.07 -10.75 8.51
C ARG A 525 -21.27 -10.59 9.78
N MET A 526 -21.38 -9.41 10.40
CA MET A 526 -20.70 -9.14 11.66
C MET A 526 -21.57 -8.36 12.63
N ALA A 527 -21.20 -8.45 13.91
CA ALA A 527 -21.73 -7.58 14.96
C ALA A 527 -20.68 -6.51 15.27
N LEU A 528 -21.07 -5.25 15.14
CA LEU A 528 -20.28 -4.11 15.62
C LEU A 528 -20.43 -4.00 17.14
N ARG A 529 -19.32 -4.10 17.86
CA ARG A 529 -19.26 -3.96 19.32
C ARG A 529 -19.13 -2.48 19.71
N PRO A 530 -19.57 -2.08 20.92
CA PRO A 530 -19.35 -0.72 21.39
C PRO A 530 -17.86 -0.38 21.41
N GLY A 531 -17.49 0.78 20.85
CA GLY A 531 -16.10 1.19 20.69
C GLY A 531 -15.40 0.63 19.45
N GLU A 532 -16.12 -0.01 18.54
CA GLU A 532 -15.62 -0.33 17.19
C GLU A 532 -16.14 0.69 16.16
N CYS A 533 -15.31 1.04 15.19
CA CYS A 533 -15.67 1.83 14.02
C CYS A 533 -15.42 1.02 12.74
N LEU A 534 -16.47 0.85 11.95
CA LEU A 534 -16.37 0.27 10.62
C LEU A 534 -16.10 1.38 9.61
N VAL A 535 -15.04 1.25 8.82
CA VAL A 535 -14.69 2.15 7.71
C VAL A 535 -14.76 1.35 6.42
N PHE A 536 -15.51 1.82 5.42
CA PHE A 536 -15.67 1.07 4.18
C PHE A 536 -15.86 1.99 2.96
N ASP A 537 -15.40 1.48 1.82
CA ASP A 537 -15.56 2.11 0.51
C ASP A 537 -17.03 2.07 0.10
N ASN A 538 -17.70 3.21 0.11
CA ASN A 538 -19.11 3.36 -0.18
C ASN A 538 -19.44 3.30 -1.69
N GLN A 539 -18.45 3.31 -2.57
CA GLN A 539 -18.67 3.10 -4.01
C GLN A 539 -18.36 1.66 -4.43
N ARG A 540 -17.83 0.82 -3.52
CA ARG A 540 -17.57 -0.61 -3.76
C ARG A 540 -18.42 -1.51 -2.85
N VAL A 541 -18.32 -1.33 -1.54
CA VAL A 541 -18.90 -2.21 -0.54
C VAL A 541 -20.32 -1.76 -0.24
N LEU A 542 -21.29 -2.59 -0.64
CA LEU A 542 -22.66 -2.40 -0.23
C LEU A 542 -22.80 -2.84 1.23
N HIS A 543 -23.60 -2.10 1.99
CA HIS A 543 -23.83 -2.38 3.39
C HIS A 543 -25.32 -2.45 3.69
N GLY A 544 -25.67 -3.13 4.78
CA GLY A 544 -27.05 -3.31 5.19
C GLY A 544 -27.15 -3.81 6.61
N ARG A 545 -28.38 -4.14 7.01
CA ARG A 545 -28.69 -4.64 8.34
C ARG A 545 -29.70 -5.78 8.24
N GLU A 546 -29.31 -6.94 8.76
CA GLU A 546 -30.15 -8.12 8.82
C GLU A 546 -30.94 -8.18 10.14
N GLY A 547 -32.23 -8.52 10.02
CA GLY A 547 -33.17 -8.56 11.14
C GLY A 547 -33.57 -7.18 11.65
N GLU A 548 -34.52 -7.16 12.58
CA GLU A 548 -34.89 -5.93 13.28
C GLU A 548 -33.78 -5.49 14.22
N SER A 549 -33.49 -4.18 14.22
CA SER A 549 -32.55 -3.60 15.16
C SER A 549 -33.19 -3.37 16.51
N ASP A 550 -32.42 -3.59 17.56
CA ASP A 550 -32.70 -3.07 18.89
C ASP A 550 -32.85 -1.53 18.82
N PRO A 551 -33.95 -0.94 19.33
CA PRO A 551 -34.13 0.52 19.41
C PRO A 551 -33.03 1.25 20.21
N ALA A 552 -32.36 0.54 21.12
CA ALA A 552 -31.25 1.08 21.90
C ALA A 552 -29.93 1.14 21.11
N ARG A 553 -29.84 0.49 19.94
CA ARG A 553 -28.63 0.53 19.10
C ARG A 553 -28.39 1.96 18.61
N ARG A 554 -27.18 2.46 18.83
CA ARG A 554 -26.77 3.81 18.44
C ARG A 554 -25.41 3.76 17.76
N LEU A 555 -25.35 4.23 16.52
CA LEU A 555 -24.11 4.48 15.81
C LEU A 555 -23.96 5.96 15.50
N GLN A 556 -22.73 6.44 15.41
CA GLN A 556 -22.39 7.69 14.74
C GLN A 556 -21.84 7.38 13.35
N GLY A 557 -22.29 8.13 12.35
CA GLY A 557 -21.82 8.00 10.99
C GLY A 557 -21.29 9.32 10.43
N CYS A 558 -20.31 9.21 9.55
CA CYS A 558 -19.83 10.33 8.72
C CYS A 558 -19.31 9.79 7.38
N TYR A 559 -18.94 10.71 6.50
CA TYR A 559 -18.42 10.38 5.17
C TYR A 559 -17.06 11.04 4.92
N LEU A 560 -16.26 10.44 4.04
CA LEU A 560 -15.03 11.01 3.49
C LEU A 560 -15.09 11.03 1.97
N ALA A 561 -14.37 11.97 1.37
CA ALA A 561 -14.06 11.90 -0.05
C ALA A 561 -12.95 10.85 -0.29
N ARG A 562 -13.01 10.20 -1.46
CA ARG A 562 -12.19 9.03 -1.80
C ARG A 562 -10.70 9.34 -1.86
N ASP A 563 -10.38 10.50 -2.44
CA ASP A 563 -9.04 11.03 -2.66
C ASP A 563 -8.22 11.16 -1.37
N TRP A 564 -8.85 11.43 -0.23
CA TRP A 564 -8.13 11.48 1.06
C TRP A 564 -7.57 10.14 1.50
N VAL A 565 -8.26 9.03 1.23
CA VAL A 565 -7.75 7.70 1.59
C VAL A 565 -6.73 7.24 0.54
N GLU A 566 -7.05 7.42 -0.74
CA GLU A 566 -6.18 7.01 -1.84
C GLU A 566 -4.88 7.82 -1.89
N GLY A 567 -4.93 9.13 -1.67
CA GLY A 567 -3.75 9.99 -1.63
C GLY A 567 -2.79 9.64 -0.48
N ARG A 568 -3.31 9.14 0.65
CA ARG A 568 -2.49 8.63 1.76
C ARG A 568 -1.81 7.31 1.42
N TYR A 569 -2.53 6.41 0.74
CA TYR A 569 -1.97 5.14 0.29
C TYR A 569 -0.90 5.30 -0.79
N PHE A 570 -1.18 6.09 -1.84
CA PHE A 570 -0.20 6.37 -2.88
C PHE A 570 0.97 7.21 -2.37
N GLY A 571 0.70 8.12 -1.42
CA GLY A 571 1.74 8.86 -0.73
C GLY A 571 2.72 7.97 0.01
N SER A 572 2.27 6.86 0.62
CA SER A 572 3.13 5.92 1.34
C SER A 572 3.86 4.90 0.47
N ILE A 573 3.32 4.55 -0.71
CA ILE A 573 4.01 3.65 -1.66
C ILE A 573 4.95 4.44 -2.59
N GLY A 574 4.88 5.77 -2.57
CA GLY A 574 5.71 6.65 -3.38
C GLY A 574 6.65 7.55 -2.58
N SER A 575 6.61 7.52 -1.24
CA SER A 575 7.46 8.35 -0.35
C SER A 575 8.81 7.74 -0.06
#